data_AF-A0A9Y2JUJ9-F1
#
_entry.id   AF-A0A9Y2JUJ9-F1
#
_cell.length_a   1.000
_cell.length_b   1.000
_cell.length_c   1.000
_cell.angle_alpha   90.00
_cell.angle_beta   90.00
_cell.angle_gamma   90.00
#
_symmetry.space_group_name_H-M   'P 1'
#
loop_
_entity.id
_entity.type
_entity.pdbx_description
1 polymer ?
#
loop_
_entity_poly.entity_id
_entity_poly.type
_entity_poly.pdbx_seq_one_letter_code
_entity_poly.pdbx_strand_id
1 'polypeptide(L)'
;MKTSWRALVAVVLLAGFPVLVLLVVGGLAVAEYYAFRHSGLLAIKLGIVAVPVSFALLKALFAIERTRGGDLPGVPVTPEGQPGLWALVRELADTVGTRPPDAISLLNDVNAGVRERTGWLGLRVRRREMFIGAQLLAGLRHDQLRALLGHELAHYTNRDTRLAGLTYRGRRSIEKALTGLDGDGWFEGLVRKLFVLYAKLYFAVSASVCRRQELAADAAAARLAGTAAAAGALREVEALDVAWKFYVEHYLLVGWHAGYLPDRPAAGFRALLSDAERAEQIDRLRQELPEEETSRYDTHPATPERIAALEALPAVPGSPGGDRPASDVLRDADATLDAALFADLDAEAAAKRRTDWDSLVNLGFRHAATKVATAFLNGRTLEDALTLIDEGHASEFADPDCRPPATAGPRARREFVVASVRENLSTMIAAALAEAGVAHWKLSWSGPADLVVDEPHGRELSAALDAAAAADPDTAPLRRLLAAAGVLPVRS
;
A
#
# COMPACT_ATOMS: atom_id res chain seq x y z
N MET A 1 19.29 34.88 1.52
CA MET A 1 20.53 34.76 2.32
C MET A 1 20.46 33.66 3.40
N LYS A 2 19.39 33.56 4.21
CA LYS A 2 19.30 32.51 5.27
C LYS A 2 19.10 31.08 4.73
N THR A 3 18.51 30.94 3.54
CA THR A 3 18.24 29.69 2.81
C THR A 3 19.51 29.00 2.30
N SER A 4 20.35 29.75 1.59
CA SER A 4 21.60 29.26 1.01
C SER A 4 22.59 28.83 2.10
N TRP A 5 22.63 29.54 3.23
CA TRP A 5 23.43 29.15 4.40
C TRP A 5 22.99 27.81 5.00
N ARG A 6 21.69 27.58 5.23
CA ARG A 6 21.21 26.31 5.79
C ARG A 6 21.39 25.14 4.84
N ALA A 7 21.20 25.36 3.53
CA ALA A 7 21.50 24.37 2.51
C ALA A 7 23.01 24.06 2.46
N LEU A 8 23.88 25.08 2.59
CA LEU A 8 25.32 24.89 2.71
C LEU A 8 25.68 24.10 3.96
N VAL A 9 25.13 24.43 5.13
CA VAL A 9 25.36 23.70 6.39
C VAL A 9 24.88 22.26 6.27
N ALA A 10 23.73 21.99 5.64
CA ALA A 10 23.27 20.63 5.39
C ALA A 10 24.22 19.87 4.48
N VAL A 11 24.71 20.48 3.39
CA VAL A 11 25.72 19.87 2.51
C VAL A 11 27.04 19.61 3.23
N VAL A 12 27.50 20.55 4.08
CA VAL A 12 28.69 20.38 4.91
C VAL A 12 28.49 19.26 5.92
N LEU A 13 27.32 19.15 6.55
CA LEU A 13 27.00 18.03 7.44
C LEU A 13 27.04 16.72 6.65
N LEU A 14 26.39 16.64 5.48
CA LEU A 14 26.37 15.45 4.63
C LEU A 14 27.79 14.97 4.26
N ALA A 15 28.67 15.89 3.88
CA ALA A 15 30.08 15.60 3.62
C ALA A 15 30.87 15.31 4.90
N GLY A 16 30.47 15.92 6.01
CA GLY A 16 31.06 15.77 7.34
C GLY A 16 30.86 14.38 7.94
N PHE A 17 29.82 13.64 7.56
CA PHE A 17 29.61 12.28 8.07
C PHE A 17 30.70 11.28 7.58
N PRO A 18 30.96 11.14 6.27
CA PRO A 18 32.10 10.34 5.79
C PRO A 18 33.44 10.79 6.40
N VAL A 19 33.66 12.09 6.52
CA VAL A 19 34.88 12.65 7.12
C VAL A 19 35.00 12.26 8.59
N LEU A 20 33.91 12.39 9.37
CA LEU A 20 33.89 11.99 10.78
C LEU A 20 34.16 10.49 10.95
N VAL A 21 33.54 9.65 10.12
CA VAL A 21 33.80 8.20 10.11
C VAL A 21 35.28 7.92 9.83
N LEU A 22 35.86 8.53 8.80
CA LEU A 22 37.27 8.37 8.46
C LEU A 22 38.21 8.88 9.57
N LEU A 23 37.87 9.99 10.24
CA LEU A 23 38.62 10.52 11.37
C LEU A 23 38.58 9.59 12.58
N VAL A 24 37.41 9.02 12.91
CA VAL A 24 37.27 8.06 14.01
C VAL A 24 38.06 6.79 13.71
N VAL A 25 37.91 6.22 12.50
CA VAL A 25 38.64 5.02 12.07
C VAL A 25 40.15 5.28 12.06
N GLY A 26 40.59 6.41 11.51
CA GLY A 26 42.00 6.80 11.49
C GLY A 26 42.56 7.02 12.89
N GLY A 27 41.80 7.66 13.78
CA GLY A 27 42.18 7.86 15.18
C GLY A 27 42.33 6.54 15.94
N LEU A 28 41.40 5.59 15.73
CA LEU A 28 41.50 4.24 16.30
C LEU A 28 42.74 3.50 15.78
N ALA A 29 43.01 3.56 14.48
CA ALA A 29 44.20 2.93 13.88
C ALA A 29 45.51 3.52 14.43
N VAL A 30 45.57 4.85 14.63
CA VAL A 30 46.72 5.52 15.26
C VAL A 30 46.87 5.08 16.73
N ALA A 31 45.77 5.04 17.49
CA ALA A 31 45.79 4.58 18.87
C ALA A 31 46.26 3.12 19.00
N GLU A 32 45.80 2.25 18.10
CA GLU A 32 46.22 0.84 18.02
C GLU A 32 47.71 0.72 17.67
N TYR A 33 48.20 1.51 16.70
CA TYR A 33 49.62 1.59 16.37
C TYR A 33 50.48 2.00 17.59
N TYR A 34 50.09 3.05 18.32
CA TYR A 34 50.79 3.45 19.53
C TYR A 34 50.71 2.39 20.63
N ALA A 35 49.57 1.72 20.80
CA ALA A 35 49.43 0.61 21.75
C ALA A 35 50.39 -0.54 21.41
N PHE A 36 50.52 -0.93 20.14
CA PHE A 36 51.48 -1.95 19.69
C PHE A 36 52.93 -1.58 20.02
N ARG A 37 53.29 -0.30 19.96
CA ARG A 37 54.64 0.18 20.29
C ARG A 37 54.96 0.15 21.79
N HIS A 38 53.96 0.17 22.67
CA HIS A 38 54.15 0.19 24.12
C HIS A 38 53.87 -1.17 24.78
N SER A 39 52.83 -1.88 24.37
CA SER A 39 52.44 -3.18 24.92
C SER A 39 51.53 -3.96 23.97
N GLY A 40 51.97 -5.16 23.57
CA GLY A 40 51.16 -6.05 22.73
C GLY A 40 49.83 -6.46 23.39
N LEU A 41 49.78 -6.60 24.72
CA LEU A 41 48.55 -6.90 25.46
C LEU A 41 47.55 -5.73 25.43
N LEU A 42 48.03 -4.49 25.50
CA LEU A 42 47.18 -3.30 25.37
C LEU A 42 46.63 -3.21 23.93
N ALA A 43 47.47 -3.47 22.94
CA ALA A 43 47.07 -3.50 21.54
C ALA A 43 45.97 -4.53 21.27
N ILE A 44 46.11 -5.75 21.77
CA ILE A 44 45.08 -6.80 21.61
C ILE A 44 43.76 -6.38 22.26
N LYS A 45 43.80 -5.84 23.49
CA LYS A 45 42.59 -5.37 24.18
C LYS A 45 41.90 -4.23 23.42
N LEU A 46 42.68 -3.30 22.87
CA LEU A 46 42.15 -2.18 22.10
C LEU A 46 41.60 -2.63 20.75
N GLY A 47 42.29 -3.55 20.06
CA GLY A 47 41.89 -4.12 18.78
C GLY A 47 40.57 -4.90 18.83
N ILE A 48 40.30 -5.63 19.93
CA ILE A 48 39.02 -6.32 20.16
C ILE A 48 37.83 -5.36 20.07
N VAL A 49 38.00 -4.08 20.43
CA VAL A 49 36.96 -3.06 20.35
C VAL A 49 37.10 -2.26 19.05
N ALA A 50 38.29 -1.77 18.73
CA ALA A 50 38.56 -0.85 17.64
C ALA A 50 38.27 -1.46 16.26
N VAL A 51 38.58 -2.74 16.05
CA VAL A 51 38.38 -3.41 14.76
C VAL A 51 36.89 -3.59 14.44
N PRO A 52 36.04 -4.15 15.33
CA PRO A 52 34.59 -4.20 15.12
C PRO A 52 33.95 -2.82 14.94
N VAL A 53 34.36 -1.81 15.74
CA VAL A 53 33.88 -0.43 15.59
C VAL A 53 34.18 0.09 14.18
N SER A 54 35.43 -0.03 13.75
CA SER A 54 35.88 0.46 12.45
C SER A 54 35.21 -0.29 11.31
N PHE A 55 35.06 -1.61 11.44
CA PHE A 55 34.34 -2.43 10.47
C PHE A 55 32.87 -2.03 10.37
N ALA A 56 32.16 -1.83 11.49
CA ALA A 56 30.76 -1.40 11.50
C ALA A 56 30.58 -0.01 10.86
N LEU A 57 31.44 0.96 11.22
CA LEU A 57 31.38 2.32 10.66
C LEU A 57 31.70 2.35 9.17
N LEU A 58 32.73 1.61 8.73
CA LEU A 58 33.06 1.49 7.31
C LEU A 58 31.96 0.72 6.56
N LYS A 59 31.42 -0.36 7.13
CA LYS A 59 30.28 -1.09 6.56
C LYS A 59 29.07 -0.17 6.39
N ALA A 60 28.74 0.66 7.38
CA ALA A 60 27.66 1.65 7.27
C ALA A 60 27.96 2.69 6.19
N LEU A 61 29.19 3.21 6.11
CA LEU A 61 29.62 4.15 5.07
C LEU A 61 29.52 3.55 3.66
N PHE A 62 29.99 2.32 3.47
CA PHE A 62 29.90 1.63 2.18
C PHE A 62 28.50 1.10 1.86
N ALA A 63 27.67 0.81 2.87
CA ALA A 63 26.27 0.44 2.67
C ALA A 63 25.47 1.60 2.07
N ILE A 64 25.76 2.85 2.46
CA ILE A 64 25.19 4.06 1.82
C ILE A 64 25.51 4.11 0.32
N GLU A 65 26.68 3.60 -0.09
CA GLU A 65 27.08 3.55 -1.50
C GLU A 65 26.48 2.36 -2.25
N ARG A 66 26.44 1.16 -1.65
CA ARG A 66 25.90 -0.07 -2.29
C ARG A 66 24.38 -0.11 -2.39
N THR A 67 23.66 0.47 -1.43
CA THR A 67 22.18 0.51 -1.44
C THR A 67 21.59 1.41 -2.53
N ARG A 68 22.44 2.12 -3.28
CA ARG A 68 22.06 2.91 -4.48
C ARG A 68 21.95 2.06 -5.76
N GLY A 69 22.21 0.75 -5.66
CA GLY A 69 22.38 -0.15 -6.81
C GLY A 69 21.28 -1.17 -7.10
N GLY A 70 20.22 -1.27 -6.29
CA GLY A 70 19.12 -2.21 -6.57
C GLY A 70 18.38 -1.85 -7.86
N ASP A 71 17.91 -2.86 -8.59
CA ASP A 71 16.98 -2.65 -9.69
C ASP A 71 15.69 -2.02 -9.14
N LEU A 72 15.06 -1.15 -9.92
CA LEU A 72 13.73 -0.69 -9.55
C LEU A 72 12.81 -1.90 -9.67
N PRO A 73 11.97 -2.18 -8.66
CA PRO A 73 10.84 -3.08 -8.86
C PRO A 73 9.97 -2.55 -10.01
N GLY A 74 9.14 -3.40 -10.60
CA GLY A 74 8.14 -3.03 -11.59
C GLY A 74 8.50 -3.29 -13.05
N VAL A 75 7.56 -2.94 -13.94
CA VAL A 75 7.67 -3.18 -15.39
C VAL A 75 8.34 -1.99 -16.07
N PRO A 76 9.53 -2.15 -16.67
CA PRO A 76 10.13 -1.09 -17.47
C PRO A 76 9.32 -0.87 -18.75
N VAL A 77 9.05 0.40 -19.09
CA VAL A 77 8.31 0.77 -20.31
C VAL A 77 9.22 1.51 -21.28
N THR A 78 9.25 1.05 -22.54
CA THR A 78 10.10 1.63 -23.57
C THR A 78 9.42 2.81 -24.27
N PRO A 79 10.18 3.75 -24.88
CA PRO A 79 9.62 4.82 -25.70
C PRO A 79 8.75 4.31 -26.85
N GLU A 80 9.08 3.17 -27.44
CA GLU A 80 8.34 2.56 -28.54
C GLU A 80 7.07 1.86 -28.04
N GLY A 81 7.11 1.27 -26.84
CA GLY A 81 5.98 0.60 -26.22
C GLY A 81 4.94 1.59 -25.70
N GLN A 82 5.39 2.67 -25.07
CA GLN A 82 4.54 3.67 -24.40
C GLN A 82 4.85 5.11 -24.85
N PRO A 83 4.66 5.45 -26.14
CA PRO A 83 5.09 6.73 -26.69
C PRO A 83 4.38 7.94 -26.07
N GLY A 84 3.10 7.81 -25.71
CA GLY A 84 2.31 8.88 -25.09
C GLY A 84 2.87 9.29 -23.73
N LEU A 85 3.11 8.32 -22.85
CA LEU A 85 3.74 8.53 -21.55
C LEU A 85 5.14 9.16 -21.67
N TRP A 86 5.98 8.65 -22.57
CA TRP A 86 7.33 9.18 -22.78
C TRP A 86 7.33 10.60 -23.34
N ALA A 87 6.40 10.92 -24.25
CA ALA A 87 6.23 12.27 -24.77
C ALA A 87 5.81 13.24 -23.65
N LEU A 88 4.82 12.84 -22.83
CA LEU A 88 4.36 13.61 -21.68
C LEU A 88 5.51 13.90 -20.70
N VAL A 89 6.26 12.88 -20.29
CA VAL A 89 7.36 13.06 -19.32
C VAL A 89 8.47 13.97 -19.87
N ARG A 90 8.79 13.88 -21.17
CA ARG A 90 9.78 14.76 -21.82
C ARG A 90 9.28 16.20 -21.87
N GLU A 91 8.02 16.41 -22.26
CA GLU A 91 7.39 17.74 -22.29
C GLU A 91 7.44 18.41 -20.91
N LEU A 92 7.06 17.67 -19.85
CA LEU A 92 7.08 18.17 -18.49
C LEU A 92 8.50 18.48 -18.02
N ALA A 93 9.47 17.61 -18.33
CA ALA A 93 10.88 17.81 -17.97
C ALA A 93 11.46 19.07 -18.62
N ASP A 94 11.18 19.27 -19.90
CA ASP A 94 11.62 20.44 -20.66
C ASP A 94 10.99 21.72 -20.11
N THR A 95 9.68 21.69 -19.82
CA THR A 95 8.95 22.86 -19.30
C THR A 95 9.44 23.25 -17.90
N VAL A 96 9.72 22.28 -17.04
CA VAL A 96 10.24 22.48 -15.68
C VAL A 96 11.75 22.81 -15.67
N GLY A 97 12.43 22.60 -16.80
CA GLY A 97 13.85 22.91 -16.98
C GLY A 97 14.80 21.90 -16.36
N THR A 98 14.45 20.61 -16.42
CA THR A 98 15.27 19.49 -15.95
C THR A 98 15.55 18.51 -17.09
N ARG A 99 16.62 17.72 -16.99
CA ARG A 99 16.89 16.64 -17.95
C ARG A 99 15.84 15.53 -17.77
N PRO A 100 15.23 15.00 -18.86
CA PRO A 100 14.28 13.90 -18.77
C PRO A 100 14.92 12.63 -18.17
N PRO A 101 14.12 11.73 -17.58
CA PRO A 101 14.60 10.44 -17.11
C PRO A 101 15.10 9.56 -18.27
N ASP A 102 16.07 8.70 -17.97
CA ASP A 102 16.66 7.74 -18.90
C ASP A 102 15.86 6.41 -18.96
N ALA A 103 15.00 6.16 -17.99
CA ALA A 103 14.08 5.01 -17.94
C ALA A 103 12.79 5.39 -17.22
N ILE A 104 11.68 4.75 -17.59
CA ILE A 104 10.40 4.82 -16.88
C ILE A 104 9.99 3.38 -16.53
N SER A 105 9.51 3.15 -15.30
CA SER A 105 8.99 1.86 -14.85
C SER A 105 7.62 2.04 -14.19
N LEU A 106 6.73 1.07 -14.36
CA LEU A 106 5.42 1.05 -13.72
C LEU A 106 5.44 0.12 -12.51
N LEU A 107 4.92 0.60 -11.37
CA LEU A 107 4.95 -0.12 -10.09
C LEU A 107 3.55 -0.58 -9.66
N ASN A 108 3.53 -1.61 -8.81
CA ASN A 108 2.41 -1.95 -7.94
C ASN A 108 2.52 -1.20 -6.59
N ASP A 109 2.46 0.13 -6.63
CA ASP A 109 2.45 0.98 -5.43
C ASP A 109 1.82 2.33 -5.77
N VAL A 110 1.09 2.94 -4.84
CA VAL A 110 0.48 4.27 -5.04
C VAL A 110 1.55 5.34 -4.84
N ASN A 111 2.51 5.36 -5.76
CA ASN A 111 3.71 6.19 -5.64
C ASN A 111 4.24 6.60 -7.01
N ALA A 112 4.78 7.81 -7.10
CA ALA A 112 5.50 8.27 -8.28
C ALA A 112 6.76 9.01 -7.85
N GLY A 113 7.80 8.93 -8.66
CA GLY A 113 9.00 9.67 -8.36
C GLY A 113 10.14 9.39 -9.32
N VAL A 114 11.24 10.09 -9.09
CA VAL A 114 12.48 9.89 -9.84
C VAL A 114 13.56 9.42 -8.90
N ARG A 115 14.36 8.47 -9.37
CA ARG A 115 15.54 7.94 -8.70
C ARG A 115 16.78 8.27 -9.52
N GLU A 116 17.79 8.87 -8.87
CA GLU A 116 19.09 9.11 -9.48
C GLU A 116 20.09 8.03 -9.05
N ARG A 117 20.55 7.19 -9.98
CA ARG A 117 21.76 6.38 -9.77
C ARG A 117 22.96 7.31 -9.89
N THR A 118 23.66 7.50 -8.78
CA THR A 118 24.83 8.38 -8.70
C THR A 118 26.11 7.55 -8.54
N GLY A 119 27.22 8.05 -9.09
CA GLY A 119 28.57 7.58 -8.83
C GLY A 119 29.36 8.61 -8.00
N TRP A 120 30.51 8.20 -7.47
CA TRP A 120 31.42 9.05 -6.67
C TRP A 120 30.68 9.66 -5.47
N LEU A 121 30.13 8.81 -4.59
CA LEU A 121 29.40 9.21 -3.39
C LEU A 121 28.21 10.17 -3.60
N GLY A 122 27.71 10.35 -4.83
CA GLY A 122 26.60 11.28 -5.12
C GLY A 122 26.99 12.47 -6.00
N LEU A 123 28.28 12.64 -6.30
CA LEU A 123 28.80 13.79 -7.05
C LEU A 123 28.48 13.74 -8.55
N ARG A 124 28.26 12.56 -9.12
CA ARG A 124 27.94 12.39 -10.54
C ARG A 124 26.67 11.58 -10.72
N VAL A 125 25.61 12.20 -11.23
CA VAL A 125 24.40 11.49 -11.68
C VAL A 125 24.75 10.68 -12.93
N ARG A 126 24.56 9.37 -12.88
CA ARG A 126 24.80 8.45 -14.00
C ARG A 126 23.52 8.12 -14.77
N ARG A 127 22.42 7.90 -14.05
CA ARG A 127 21.13 7.54 -14.65
C ARG A 127 19.98 8.10 -13.82
N ARG A 128 18.93 8.56 -14.48
CA ARG A 128 17.64 8.96 -13.91
C ARG A 128 16.59 7.95 -14.29
N GLU A 129 15.87 7.43 -13.32
CA GLU A 129 14.83 6.44 -13.56
C GLU A 129 13.56 6.93 -12.88
N MET A 130 12.51 7.15 -13.65
CA MET A 130 11.19 7.51 -13.13
C MET A 130 10.40 6.24 -12.86
N PHE A 131 9.66 6.21 -11.77
CA PHE A 131 8.71 5.16 -11.45
C PHE A 131 7.33 5.78 -11.24
N ILE A 132 6.29 5.07 -11.69
CA ILE A 132 4.90 5.54 -11.63
C ILE A 132 4.00 4.37 -11.24
N GLY A 133 3.21 4.55 -10.19
CA GLY A 133 2.20 3.59 -9.76
C GLY A 133 1.14 3.35 -10.84
N ALA A 134 0.85 2.09 -11.14
CA ALA A 134 -0.23 1.72 -12.05
C ALA A 134 -1.59 2.25 -11.54
N GLN A 135 -1.78 2.25 -10.21
CA GLN A 135 -2.96 2.75 -9.52
C GLN A 135 -3.18 4.24 -9.75
N LEU A 136 -2.09 5.02 -9.79
CA LEU A 136 -2.13 6.45 -10.07
C LEU A 136 -2.57 6.71 -11.52
N LEU A 137 -2.07 5.93 -12.47
CA LEU A 137 -2.49 6.00 -13.87
C LEU A 137 -3.94 5.54 -14.07
N ALA A 138 -4.42 4.60 -13.25
CA ALA A 138 -5.80 4.10 -13.28
C ALA A 138 -6.82 5.09 -12.66
N GLY A 139 -6.42 5.86 -11.64
CA GLY A 139 -7.32 6.71 -10.87
C GLY A 139 -7.23 8.22 -11.13
N LEU A 140 -6.07 8.73 -11.57
CA LEU A 140 -5.91 10.17 -11.81
C LEU A 140 -6.56 10.60 -13.13
N ARG A 141 -6.93 11.88 -13.20
CA ARG A 141 -7.13 12.60 -14.47
C ARG A 141 -5.78 13.01 -15.08
N HIS A 142 -5.78 13.34 -16.36
CA HIS A 142 -4.56 13.68 -17.10
C HIS A 142 -3.92 14.98 -16.57
N ASP A 143 -4.70 15.97 -16.18
CA ASP A 143 -4.19 17.19 -15.52
C ASP A 143 -3.55 16.91 -14.16
N GLN A 144 -4.16 16.03 -13.35
CA GLN A 144 -3.61 15.61 -12.06
C GLN A 144 -2.32 14.81 -12.25
N LEU A 145 -2.25 13.91 -13.25
CA LEU A 145 -1.01 13.21 -13.61
C LEU A 145 0.09 14.19 -14.03
N ARG A 146 -0.25 15.21 -14.85
CA ARG A 146 0.69 16.27 -15.24
C ARG A 146 1.21 17.04 -14.03
N ALA A 147 0.33 17.36 -13.08
CA ALA A 147 0.71 18.06 -11.86
C ALA A 147 1.65 17.19 -11.00
N LEU A 148 1.30 15.93 -10.78
CA LEU A 148 2.08 14.96 -10.02
C LEU A 148 3.48 14.74 -10.64
N LEU A 149 3.55 14.37 -11.92
CA LEU A 149 4.83 14.13 -12.58
C LEU A 149 5.67 15.41 -12.70
N GLY A 150 5.00 16.54 -12.91
CA GLY A 150 5.62 17.86 -12.90
C GLY A 150 6.26 18.21 -11.56
N HIS A 151 5.57 17.93 -10.45
CA HIS A 151 6.08 18.06 -9.09
C HIS A 151 7.35 17.23 -8.91
N GLU A 152 7.28 15.93 -9.24
CA GLU A 152 8.42 15.01 -9.10
C GLU A 152 9.64 15.46 -9.92
N LEU A 153 9.42 15.97 -11.14
CA LEU A 153 10.47 16.50 -11.99
C LEU A 153 11.05 17.83 -11.46
N ALA A 154 10.24 18.67 -10.81
CA ALA A 154 10.66 19.96 -10.26
C ALA A 154 11.67 19.84 -9.12
N HIS A 155 11.69 18.72 -8.39
CA HIS A 155 12.75 18.43 -7.43
C HIS A 155 14.16 18.40 -8.05
N TYR A 156 14.26 18.17 -9.36
CA TYR A 156 15.52 18.00 -10.08
C TYR A 156 15.93 19.22 -10.92
N THR A 157 15.18 20.32 -10.85
CA THR A 157 15.54 21.57 -11.53
C THR A 157 16.78 22.18 -10.88
N ASN A 158 17.77 22.54 -11.70
CA ASN A 158 19.09 22.99 -11.22
C ASN A 158 19.25 24.52 -11.17
N ARG A 159 18.20 25.30 -11.49
CA ARG A 159 18.36 26.73 -11.81
C ARG A 159 18.71 27.61 -10.58
N ASP A 160 18.35 27.23 -9.36
CA ASP A 160 18.77 27.93 -8.12
C ASP A 160 18.88 27.04 -6.85
N THR A 161 18.71 25.72 -7.00
CA THR A 161 18.44 24.77 -5.89
C THR A 161 19.42 23.61 -5.80
N ARG A 162 20.58 23.65 -6.49
CA ARG A 162 21.58 22.56 -6.47
C ARG A 162 21.94 22.07 -5.05
N LEU A 163 22.11 23.01 -4.11
CA LEU A 163 22.39 22.69 -2.71
C LEU A 163 21.17 22.11 -1.98
N ALA A 164 19.96 22.53 -2.34
CA ALA A 164 18.71 22.05 -1.78
C ALA A 164 18.39 20.62 -2.28
N GLY A 165 18.54 20.34 -3.58
CA GLY A 165 18.44 18.98 -4.12
C GLY A 165 19.49 18.03 -3.54
N LEU A 166 20.72 18.52 -3.27
CA LEU A 166 21.72 17.74 -2.54
C LEU A 166 21.32 17.48 -1.07
N THR A 167 20.68 18.46 -0.43
CA THR A 167 20.16 18.34 0.94
C THR A 167 19.06 17.26 1.03
N TYR A 168 18.12 17.26 0.08
CA TYR A 168 17.04 16.26 -0.03
C TYR A 168 17.61 14.84 -0.27
N ARG A 169 18.53 14.70 -1.24
CA ARG A 169 19.21 13.41 -1.49
C ARG A 169 20.01 12.91 -0.29
N GLY A 170 20.69 13.82 0.40
CA GLY A 170 21.44 13.50 1.61
C GLY A 170 20.52 12.98 2.72
N ARG A 171 19.33 13.58 2.84
CA ARG A 171 18.32 13.15 3.80
C ARG A 171 17.84 11.72 3.56
N ARG A 172 17.38 11.38 2.34
CA ARG A 172 16.98 10.01 1.99
C ARG A 172 18.09 8.99 2.19
N SER A 173 19.36 9.39 1.95
CA SER A 173 20.51 8.52 2.19
C SER A 173 20.70 8.20 3.67
N ILE A 174 20.46 9.16 4.57
CA ILE A 174 20.53 8.97 6.02
C ILE A 174 19.36 8.13 6.53
N GLU A 175 18.13 8.37 6.03
CA GLU A 175 16.95 7.55 6.38
C GLU A 175 17.14 6.08 6.00
N LYS A 176 17.64 5.81 4.79
CA LYS A 176 17.94 4.44 4.36
C LYS A 176 19.08 3.79 5.15
N ALA A 177 20.05 4.59 5.60
CA ALA A 177 21.10 4.09 6.48
C ALA A 177 20.56 3.75 7.88
N LEU A 178 19.58 4.50 8.40
CA LEU A 178 18.92 4.20 9.68
C LEU A 178 18.17 2.87 9.64
N THR A 179 17.45 2.59 8.55
CA THR A 179 16.71 1.33 8.38
C THR A 179 17.60 0.12 8.13
N GLY A 180 18.83 0.33 7.63
CA GLY A 180 19.82 -0.75 7.46
C GLY A 180 20.66 -1.07 8.70
N LEU A 181 20.45 -0.36 9.81
CA LEU A 181 21.16 -0.55 11.08
C LEU A 181 20.32 -1.41 12.05
N ASP A 182 20.03 -2.64 11.63
CA ASP A 182 19.44 -3.67 12.50
C ASP A 182 20.55 -4.47 13.19
N GLY A 183 20.52 -4.45 14.53
CA GLY A 183 21.51 -5.12 15.37
C GLY A 183 21.04 -5.16 16.82
N ASP A 184 21.09 -6.36 17.41
CA ASP A 184 20.62 -6.65 18.76
C ASP A 184 21.73 -6.48 19.82
N GLY A 185 22.97 -6.23 19.41
CA GLY A 185 24.10 -6.02 20.30
C GLY A 185 24.06 -4.67 21.02
N TRP A 186 24.50 -4.64 22.29
CA TRP A 186 24.60 -3.41 23.08
C TRP A 186 25.47 -2.33 22.40
N PHE A 187 26.50 -2.75 21.66
CA PHE A 187 27.41 -1.88 20.92
C PHE A 187 26.77 -1.31 19.64
N GLU A 188 26.05 -2.15 18.89
CA GLU A 188 25.28 -1.72 17.70
C GLU A 188 24.18 -0.73 18.09
N GLY A 189 23.56 -0.94 19.26
CA GLY A 189 22.61 0.01 19.85
C GLY A 189 23.23 1.37 20.19
N LEU A 190 24.49 1.44 20.62
CA LEU A 190 25.20 2.71 20.88
C LEU A 190 25.49 3.46 19.57
N VAL A 191 25.99 2.76 18.56
CA VAL A 191 26.26 3.33 17.23
C VAL A 191 24.96 3.84 16.60
N ARG A 192 23.87 3.05 16.70
CA ARG A 192 22.52 3.46 16.26
C ARG A 192 22.07 4.74 16.95
N LYS A 193 22.23 4.86 18.27
CA LYS A 193 21.87 6.08 19.02
C LYS A 193 22.64 7.33 18.54
N LEU A 194 23.95 7.21 18.31
CA LEU A 194 24.75 8.32 17.78
C LEU A 194 24.33 8.69 16.36
N PHE A 195 24.05 7.70 15.52
CA PHE A 195 23.58 7.91 14.16
C PHE A 195 22.18 8.56 14.12
N VAL A 196 21.26 8.14 15.01
CA VAL A 196 19.95 8.77 15.20
C VAL A 196 20.09 10.22 15.66
N LEU A 197 21.00 10.52 16.59
CA LEU A 197 21.24 11.89 17.04
C LEU A 197 21.74 12.78 15.90
N TYR A 198 22.72 12.28 15.14
CA TYR A 198 23.23 12.97 13.96
C TYR A 198 22.13 13.17 12.89
N ALA A 199 21.33 12.13 12.62
CA ALA A 199 20.20 12.21 11.70
C ALA A 199 19.17 13.25 12.15
N LYS A 200 18.79 13.29 13.43
CA LYS A 200 17.89 14.31 13.99
C LYS A 200 18.43 15.73 13.80
N LEU A 201 19.73 15.94 14.01
CA LEU A 201 20.37 17.23 13.76
C LEU A 201 20.31 17.60 12.27
N TYR A 202 20.70 16.68 11.39
CA TYR A 202 20.64 16.88 9.95
C TYR A 202 19.21 17.20 9.48
N PHE A 203 18.22 16.44 9.96
CA PHE A 203 16.80 16.63 9.68
C PHE A 203 16.31 18.00 10.17
N ALA A 204 16.69 18.43 11.38
CA ALA A 204 16.31 19.75 11.89
C ALA A 204 16.87 20.91 11.05
N VAL A 205 18.10 20.78 10.54
CA VAL A 205 18.73 21.81 9.70
C VAL A 205 18.11 21.82 8.30
N SER A 206 17.89 20.64 7.72
CA SER A 206 17.39 20.45 6.35
C SER A 206 15.88 20.65 6.18
N ALA A 207 15.07 20.46 7.23
CA ALA A 207 13.60 20.50 7.14
C ALA A 207 13.06 21.79 6.49
N SER A 208 13.58 22.96 6.88
CA SER A 208 13.16 24.24 6.27
C SER A 208 13.53 24.38 4.79
N VAL A 209 14.58 23.68 4.34
CA VAL A 209 15.00 23.66 2.93
C VAL A 209 14.10 22.72 2.15
N CYS A 210 13.82 21.52 2.68
CA CYS A 210 12.88 20.56 2.08
C CYS A 210 11.48 21.17 1.93
N ARG A 211 10.91 21.77 3.00
CA ARG A 211 9.58 22.40 2.93
C ARG A 211 9.47 23.48 1.86
N ARG A 212 10.51 24.30 1.66
CA ARG A 212 10.50 25.30 0.59
C ARG A 212 10.65 24.69 -0.79
N GLN A 213 11.40 23.59 -0.93
CA GLN A 213 11.46 22.87 -2.20
C GLN A 213 10.11 22.26 -2.54
N GLU A 214 9.40 21.73 -1.55
CA GLU A 214 8.07 21.18 -1.72
C GLU A 214 7.09 22.23 -2.26
N LEU A 215 6.99 23.38 -1.58
CA LEU A 215 6.12 24.47 -2.02
C LEU A 215 6.52 25.02 -3.40
N ALA A 216 7.82 25.02 -3.72
CA ALA A 216 8.29 25.44 -5.04
C ALA A 216 7.94 24.42 -6.14
N ALA A 217 7.96 23.12 -5.81
CA ALA A 217 7.54 22.06 -6.70
C ALA A 217 6.01 22.08 -6.90
N ASP A 218 5.23 22.33 -5.86
CA ASP A 218 3.78 22.54 -5.94
C ASP A 218 3.43 23.73 -6.85
N ALA A 219 4.13 24.86 -6.67
CA ALA A 219 3.97 26.01 -7.56
C ALA A 219 4.38 25.69 -9.02
N ALA A 220 5.34 24.80 -9.24
CA ALA A 220 5.71 24.35 -10.59
C ALA A 220 4.62 23.45 -11.19
N ALA A 221 4.06 22.53 -10.41
CA ALA A 221 2.94 21.69 -10.80
C ALA A 221 1.70 22.52 -11.18
N ALA A 222 1.35 23.54 -10.39
CA ALA A 222 0.26 24.46 -10.71
C ALA A 222 0.50 25.25 -12.01
N ARG A 223 1.74 25.66 -12.29
CA ARG A 223 2.08 26.31 -13.58
C ARG A 223 1.93 25.37 -14.78
N LEU A 224 2.11 24.06 -14.60
CA LEU A 224 2.03 23.06 -15.66
C LEU A 224 0.60 22.60 -15.95
N ALA A 225 -0.18 22.39 -14.89
CA ALA A 225 -1.49 21.71 -14.96
C ALA A 225 -2.67 22.61 -14.58
N GLY A 226 -2.41 23.75 -13.95
CA GLY A 226 -3.41 24.61 -13.33
C GLY A 226 -3.49 24.42 -11.82
N THR A 227 -3.92 25.46 -11.10
CA THR A 227 -3.99 25.45 -9.63
C THR A 227 -4.96 24.39 -9.11
N ALA A 228 -6.14 24.27 -9.72
CA ALA A 228 -7.14 23.28 -9.32
C ALA A 228 -6.67 21.84 -9.55
N ALA A 229 -5.99 21.58 -10.67
CA ALA A 229 -5.44 20.26 -10.97
C ALA A 229 -4.33 19.87 -9.99
N ALA A 230 -3.44 20.79 -9.64
CA ALA A 230 -2.37 20.54 -8.67
C ALA A 230 -2.90 20.33 -7.24
N ALA A 231 -3.85 21.16 -6.79
CA ALA A 231 -4.52 20.94 -5.51
C ALA A 231 -5.33 19.65 -5.49
N GLY A 232 -5.98 19.32 -6.61
CA GLY A 232 -6.73 18.09 -6.80
C GLY A 232 -5.84 16.86 -6.80
N ALA A 233 -4.65 16.92 -7.41
CA ALA A 233 -3.70 15.80 -7.42
C ALA A 233 -3.22 15.44 -6.00
N LEU A 234 -2.98 16.45 -5.14
CA LEU A 234 -2.63 16.21 -3.73
C LEU A 234 -3.73 15.45 -2.98
N ARG A 235 -5.00 15.85 -3.17
CA ARG A 235 -6.15 15.15 -2.57
C ARG A 235 -6.34 13.75 -3.15
N GLU A 236 -6.16 13.61 -4.46
CA GLU A 236 -6.40 12.37 -5.18
C GLU A 236 -5.39 11.29 -4.81
N VAL A 237 -4.11 11.62 -4.64
CA VAL A 237 -3.07 10.64 -4.26
C VAL A 237 -3.37 10.03 -2.89
N GLU A 238 -3.76 10.84 -1.90
CA GLU A 238 -4.15 10.36 -0.56
C GLU A 238 -5.39 9.44 -0.63
N ALA A 239 -6.42 9.87 -1.37
CA ALA A 239 -7.64 9.10 -1.53
C ALA A 239 -7.38 7.76 -2.26
N LEU A 240 -6.52 7.76 -3.29
CA LEU A 240 -6.15 6.56 -4.04
C LEU A 240 -5.31 5.60 -3.19
N ASP A 241 -4.46 6.07 -2.28
CA ASP A 241 -3.70 5.20 -1.37
C ASP A 241 -4.65 4.41 -0.44
N VAL A 242 -5.62 5.11 0.17
CA VAL A 242 -6.65 4.47 1.00
C VAL A 242 -7.53 3.52 0.17
N ALA A 243 -8.01 3.97 -0.99
CA ALA A 243 -8.84 3.16 -1.87
C ALA A 243 -8.10 1.91 -2.37
N TRP A 244 -6.81 2.02 -2.69
CA TRP A 244 -5.99 0.88 -3.12
C TRP A 244 -5.81 -0.15 -2.00
N LYS A 245 -5.48 0.28 -0.78
CA LYS A 245 -5.37 -0.62 0.38
C LYS A 245 -6.68 -1.38 0.62
N PHE A 246 -7.79 -0.64 0.63
CA PHE A 246 -9.13 -1.22 0.75
C PHE A 246 -9.41 -2.24 -0.37
N TYR A 247 -9.10 -1.88 -1.62
CA TYR A 247 -9.27 -2.73 -2.78
C TYR A 247 -8.45 -4.03 -2.69
N VAL A 248 -7.19 -3.93 -2.29
CA VAL A 248 -6.31 -5.10 -2.13
C VAL A 248 -6.88 -6.07 -1.09
N GLU A 249 -7.23 -5.54 0.07
CA GLU A 249 -7.69 -6.33 1.22
C GLU A 249 -9.05 -7.00 0.96
N HIS A 250 -10.00 -6.27 0.38
CA HIS A 250 -11.40 -6.73 0.29
C HIS A 250 -11.75 -7.38 -1.05
N TYR A 251 -11.01 -7.09 -2.12
CA TYR A 251 -11.35 -7.56 -3.47
C TYR A 251 -10.23 -8.35 -4.11
N LEU A 252 -9.03 -7.78 -4.23
CA LEU A 252 -7.93 -8.41 -4.97
C LEU A 252 -7.57 -9.78 -4.40
N LEU A 253 -7.59 -9.91 -3.07
CA LEU A 253 -7.19 -11.11 -2.35
C LEU A 253 -8.37 -12.02 -1.96
N VAL A 254 -9.60 -11.75 -2.39
CA VAL A 254 -10.79 -12.53 -2.00
C VAL A 254 -10.68 -14.01 -2.36
N GLY A 255 -10.04 -14.32 -3.49
CA GLY A 255 -9.81 -15.69 -3.97
C GLY A 255 -8.49 -16.32 -3.50
N TRP A 256 -7.69 -15.61 -2.68
CA TRP A 256 -6.31 -16.00 -2.38
C TRP A 256 -6.19 -17.41 -1.78
N HIS A 257 -7.00 -17.70 -0.77
CA HIS A 257 -7.04 -19.01 -0.10
C HIS A 257 -7.69 -20.11 -0.95
N ALA A 258 -8.56 -19.71 -1.90
CA ALA A 258 -9.10 -20.62 -2.90
C ALA A 258 -8.09 -20.93 -4.03
N GLY A 259 -6.93 -20.24 -4.07
CA GLY A 259 -5.89 -20.44 -5.08
C GLY A 259 -6.05 -19.58 -6.34
N TYR A 260 -6.82 -18.49 -6.26
CA TYR A 260 -7.14 -17.62 -7.41
C TYR A 260 -6.76 -16.15 -7.17
N LEU A 261 -6.51 -15.45 -8.27
CA LEU A 261 -6.37 -13.99 -8.38
C LEU A 261 -7.15 -13.52 -9.62
N PRO A 262 -7.57 -12.24 -9.71
CA PRO A 262 -8.27 -11.75 -10.89
C PRO A 262 -7.34 -11.71 -12.11
N ASP A 263 -7.91 -11.89 -13.29
CA ASP A 263 -7.21 -11.74 -14.57
C ASP A 263 -7.00 -10.27 -14.96
N ARG A 264 -7.90 -9.37 -14.52
CA ARG A 264 -7.89 -7.93 -14.81
C ARG A 264 -7.97 -7.08 -13.53
N PRO A 265 -6.90 -7.02 -12.72
CA PRO A 265 -6.87 -6.22 -11.49
C PRO A 265 -7.07 -4.70 -11.72
N ALA A 266 -6.48 -4.13 -12.77
CA ALA A 266 -6.63 -2.70 -13.05
C ALA A 266 -8.08 -2.33 -13.42
N ALA A 267 -8.77 -3.19 -14.17
CA ALA A 267 -10.18 -3.02 -14.48
C ALA A 267 -11.06 -3.09 -13.22
N GLY A 268 -10.75 -4.01 -12.29
CA GLY A 268 -11.45 -4.11 -11.01
C GLY A 268 -11.29 -2.86 -10.16
N PHE A 269 -10.07 -2.32 -10.06
CA PHE A 269 -9.83 -1.09 -9.32
C PHE A 269 -10.59 0.11 -9.95
N ARG A 270 -10.60 0.24 -11.28
CA ARG A 270 -11.40 1.29 -11.96
C ARG A 270 -12.90 1.11 -11.74
N ALA A 271 -13.39 -0.12 -11.71
CA ALA A 271 -14.79 -0.41 -11.42
C ALA A 271 -15.16 0.02 -9.99
N LEU A 272 -14.31 -0.25 -8.99
CA LEU A 272 -14.47 0.26 -7.63
C LEU A 272 -14.52 1.79 -7.59
N LEU A 273 -13.60 2.47 -8.29
CA LEU A 273 -13.56 3.94 -8.32
C LEU A 273 -14.78 4.57 -9.03
N SER A 274 -15.41 3.83 -9.94
CA SER A 274 -16.56 4.29 -10.73
C SER A 274 -17.91 3.90 -10.15
N ASP A 275 -17.93 3.03 -9.13
CA ASP A 275 -19.14 2.68 -8.39
C ASP A 275 -19.67 3.90 -7.63
N ALA A 276 -20.98 4.18 -7.73
CA ALA A 276 -21.55 5.43 -7.25
C ALA A 276 -21.42 5.62 -5.74
N GLU A 277 -21.65 4.56 -4.96
CA GLU A 277 -21.59 4.62 -3.50
C GLU A 277 -20.13 4.70 -3.01
N ARG A 278 -19.22 3.97 -3.67
CA ARG A 278 -17.78 4.06 -3.37
C ARG A 278 -17.18 5.39 -3.79
N ALA A 279 -17.58 5.94 -4.94
CA ALA A 279 -17.13 7.24 -5.39
C ALA A 279 -17.50 8.33 -4.36
N GLU A 280 -18.69 8.28 -3.76
CA GLU A 280 -19.09 9.20 -2.70
C GLU A 280 -18.22 9.06 -1.44
N GLN A 281 -17.89 7.82 -1.05
CA GLN A 281 -16.99 7.57 0.09
C GLN A 281 -15.58 8.10 -0.18
N ILE A 282 -15.06 7.92 -1.38
CA ILE A 282 -13.75 8.41 -1.80
C ILE A 282 -13.77 9.95 -1.90
N ASP A 283 -14.88 10.55 -2.36
CA ASP A 283 -15.06 12.00 -2.35
C ASP A 283 -14.99 12.58 -0.94
N ARG A 284 -15.52 11.89 0.08
CA ARG A 284 -15.35 12.28 1.47
C ARG A 284 -13.87 12.27 1.89
N LEU A 285 -13.10 11.24 1.51
CA LEU A 285 -11.65 11.18 1.78
C LEU A 285 -10.89 12.36 1.14
N ARG A 286 -11.29 12.79 -0.06
CA ARG A 286 -10.69 13.97 -0.74
C ARG A 286 -10.97 15.28 0.03
N GLN A 287 -12.08 15.35 0.77
CA GLN A 287 -12.50 16.53 1.52
C GLN A 287 -11.94 16.53 2.95
N GLU A 288 -11.93 15.36 3.59
CA GLU A 288 -11.49 15.13 4.96
C GLU A 288 -10.02 14.69 4.98
N LEU A 289 -9.14 15.58 4.53
CA LEU A 289 -7.70 15.34 4.63
C LEU A 289 -7.30 15.24 6.11
N PRO A 290 -6.57 14.19 6.52
CA PRO A 290 -6.14 14.07 7.89
C PRO A 290 -5.26 15.26 8.27
N GLU A 291 -5.64 15.94 9.35
CA GLU A 291 -4.76 16.89 10.05
C GLU A 291 -3.67 16.09 10.77
N GLU A 292 -2.77 15.45 10.02
CA GLU A 292 -1.62 14.80 10.65
C GLU A 292 -0.80 15.87 11.39
N GLU A 293 -0.54 15.65 12.68
CA GLU A 293 0.48 16.40 13.42
C GLU A 293 1.83 16.13 12.75
N THR A 294 2.19 16.95 11.77
CA THR A 294 3.48 16.80 11.09
C THR A 294 4.59 16.93 12.12
N SER A 295 5.39 15.88 12.22
CA SER A 295 6.57 15.87 13.06
C SER A 295 7.49 16.99 12.59
N ARG A 296 8.21 17.60 13.54
CA ARG A 296 9.28 18.56 13.23
C ARG A 296 10.29 18.02 12.21
N TYR A 297 10.37 16.69 12.09
CA TYR A 297 11.27 15.98 11.22
C TYR A 297 10.66 15.53 9.89
N ASP A 298 9.38 15.74 9.59
CA ASP A 298 8.80 15.27 8.31
C ASP A 298 9.38 16.03 7.11
N THR A 299 9.51 15.32 5.98
CA THR A 299 10.07 15.85 4.73
C THR A 299 9.13 16.79 4.01
N HIS A 300 7.84 16.58 4.17
CA HIS A 300 6.76 17.31 3.50
C HIS A 300 5.93 18.06 4.56
N PRO A 301 5.50 19.31 4.29
CA PRO A 301 4.41 19.93 5.06
C PRO A 301 3.13 19.10 4.91
N ALA A 302 2.18 19.29 5.83
CA ALA A 302 0.91 18.58 5.78
C ALA A 302 0.19 18.90 4.46
N THR A 303 -0.53 17.92 3.91
CA THR A 303 -1.28 18.10 2.66
C THR A 303 -2.22 19.32 2.69
N PRO A 304 -2.98 19.59 3.78
CA PRO A 304 -3.75 20.82 3.91
C PRO A 304 -2.92 22.12 3.83
N GLU A 305 -1.73 22.16 4.44
CA GLU A 305 -0.84 23.33 4.39
C GLU A 305 -0.33 23.60 2.97
N ARG A 306 0.00 22.54 2.22
CA ARG A 306 0.46 22.64 0.84
C ARG A 306 -0.64 23.14 -0.08
N ILE A 307 -1.85 22.62 0.07
CA ILE A 307 -3.04 23.06 -0.67
C ILE A 307 -3.33 24.53 -0.38
N ALA A 308 -3.36 24.94 0.89
CA ALA A 308 -3.58 26.34 1.27
C ALA A 308 -2.50 27.27 0.71
N ALA A 309 -1.23 26.85 0.75
CA ALA A 309 -0.12 27.61 0.17
C ALA A 309 -0.23 27.73 -1.37
N LEU A 310 -0.72 26.69 -2.04
CA LEU A 310 -0.94 26.68 -3.48
C LEU A 310 -2.12 27.59 -3.88
N GLU A 311 -3.23 27.50 -3.16
CA GLU A 311 -4.45 28.28 -3.39
C GLU A 311 -4.26 29.78 -3.05
N ALA A 312 -3.28 30.11 -2.19
CA ALA A 312 -2.87 31.49 -1.92
C ALA A 312 -2.08 32.15 -3.07
N LEU A 313 -1.57 31.39 -4.04
CA LEU A 313 -0.90 31.93 -5.23
C LEU A 313 -1.94 32.37 -6.28
N PRO A 314 -1.58 33.27 -7.22
CA PRO A 314 -2.46 33.61 -8.33
C PRO A 314 -2.91 32.37 -9.09
N ALA A 315 -4.23 32.24 -9.28
CA ALA A 315 -4.81 31.07 -9.93
C ALA A 315 -4.28 30.92 -11.37
N VAL A 316 -3.75 29.73 -11.67
CA VAL A 316 -3.35 29.33 -13.01
C VAL A 316 -4.48 28.52 -13.62
N PRO A 317 -5.00 28.89 -14.80
CA PRO A 317 -6.06 28.13 -15.46
C PRO A 317 -5.57 26.74 -15.87
N GLY A 318 -6.47 25.76 -15.86
CA GLY A 318 -6.19 24.42 -16.35
C GLY A 318 -5.97 24.37 -17.86
N SER A 319 -5.31 23.31 -18.32
CA SER A 319 -5.16 23.03 -19.76
C SER A 319 -6.41 22.35 -20.33
N PRO A 320 -6.86 22.68 -21.55
CA PRO A 320 -7.97 21.98 -22.20
C PRO A 320 -7.74 20.47 -22.29
N GLY A 321 -8.78 19.67 -22.00
CA GLY A 321 -8.70 18.21 -22.04
C GLY A 321 -8.04 17.56 -20.82
N GLY A 322 -7.82 18.32 -19.75
CA GLY A 322 -7.27 17.84 -18.48
C GLY A 322 -8.09 16.74 -17.81
N ASP A 323 -9.42 16.74 -18.01
CA ASP A 323 -10.34 15.82 -17.33
C ASP A 323 -10.33 14.38 -17.86
N ARG A 324 -9.59 14.10 -18.94
CA ARG A 324 -9.45 12.75 -19.49
C ARG A 324 -8.74 11.83 -18.49
N PRO A 325 -9.00 10.52 -18.50
CA PRO A 325 -8.25 9.57 -17.68
C PRO A 325 -6.74 9.65 -17.91
N ALA A 326 -5.95 9.58 -16.85
CA ALA A 326 -4.49 9.53 -16.93
C ALA A 326 -4.00 8.30 -17.73
N SER A 327 -4.76 7.20 -17.70
CA SER A 327 -4.47 5.97 -18.44
C SER A 327 -4.46 6.14 -19.96
N ASP A 328 -5.08 7.19 -20.52
CA ASP A 328 -5.08 7.48 -21.96
C ASP A 328 -3.67 7.78 -22.52
N VAL A 329 -2.70 8.09 -21.65
CA VAL A 329 -1.28 8.26 -22.06
C VAL A 329 -0.60 6.95 -22.41
N LEU A 330 -1.20 5.82 -22.01
CA LEU A 330 -0.70 4.48 -22.25
C LEU A 330 -1.31 3.91 -23.54
N ARG A 331 -0.47 3.21 -24.30
CA ARG A 331 -0.91 2.28 -25.33
C ARG A 331 -1.30 0.97 -24.66
N ASP A 332 -2.50 0.47 -24.98
CA ASP A 332 -3.06 -0.74 -24.36
C ASP A 332 -3.02 -0.65 -22.83
N ALA A 333 -3.70 0.37 -22.31
CA ALA A 333 -3.65 0.77 -20.92
C ALA A 333 -3.97 -0.40 -19.98
N ASP A 334 -5.02 -1.17 -20.27
CA ASP A 334 -5.45 -2.27 -19.40
C ASP A 334 -4.38 -3.36 -19.27
N ALA A 335 -3.86 -3.88 -20.39
CA ALA A 335 -2.81 -4.88 -20.35
C ALA A 335 -1.53 -4.37 -19.68
N THR A 336 -1.19 -3.09 -19.92
CA THR A 336 0.01 -2.46 -19.35
C THR A 336 -0.10 -2.29 -17.84
N LEU A 337 -1.27 -1.86 -17.35
CA LEU A 337 -1.53 -1.70 -15.93
C LEU A 337 -1.62 -3.04 -15.21
N ASP A 338 -2.30 -4.03 -15.79
CA ASP A 338 -2.38 -5.39 -15.23
C ASP A 338 -0.99 -6.03 -15.12
N ALA A 339 -0.15 -5.86 -16.14
CA ALA A 339 1.24 -6.33 -16.11
C ALA A 339 2.05 -5.65 -14.98
N ALA A 340 1.86 -4.34 -14.79
CA ALA A 340 2.53 -3.59 -13.72
C ALA A 340 2.08 -4.02 -12.32
N LEU A 341 0.78 -4.27 -12.13
CA LEU A 341 0.23 -4.75 -10.86
C LEU A 341 0.73 -6.15 -10.48
N PHE A 342 1.10 -6.98 -11.46
CA PHE A 342 1.61 -8.33 -11.25
C PHE A 342 3.13 -8.51 -11.49
N ALA A 343 3.88 -7.43 -11.66
CA ALA A 343 5.30 -7.47 -12.03
C ALA A 343 6.20 -8.15 -10.99
N ASP A 344 5.92 -7.88 -9.71
CA ASP A 344 6.77 -8.26 -8.57
C ASP A 344 6.04 -9.22 -7.61
N LEU A 345 5.21 -10.10 -8.17
CA LEU A 345 4.54 -11.13 -7.38
C LEU A 345 5.56 -12.10 -6.79
N ASP A 346 5.35 -12.46 -5.53
CA ASP A 346 6.07 -13.57 -4.93
C ASP A 346 5.71 -14.91 -5.59
N ALA A 347 6.45 -15.96 -5.25
CA ALA A 347 6.26 -17.30 -5.81
C ALA A 347 4.85 -17.87 -5.53
N GLU A 348 4.24 -17.49 -4.40
CA GLU A 348 2.90 -17.96 -4.04
C GLU A 348 1.84 -17.29 -4.92
N ALA A 349 1.89 -15.96 -5.07
CA ALA A 349 0.99 -15.17 -5.90
C ALA A 349 1.12 -15.53 -7.40
N ALA A 350 2.35 -15.81 -7.85
CA ALA A 350 2.61 -16.25 -9.21
C ALA A 350 2.00 -17.63 -9.52
N ALA A 351 1.87 -18.51 -8.51
CA ALA A 351 1.28 -19.84 -8.66
C ALA A 351 -0.26 -19.83 -8.66
N LYS A 352 -0.92 -18.74 -8.24
CA LYS A 352 -2.39 -18.64 -8.21
C LYS A 352 -2.96 -18.66 -9.63
N ARG A 353 -4.10 -19.32 -9.83
CA ARG A 353 -4.82 -19.31 -11.12
C ARG A 353 -5.48 -17.95 -11.34
N ARG A 354 -5.54 -17.49 -12.59
CA ARG A 354 -6.24 -16.26 -12.97
C ARG A 354 -7.68 -16.56 -13.41
N THR A 355 -8.62 -15.73 -13.02
CA THR A 355 -10.05 -15.86 -13.36
C THR A 355 -10.73 -14.50 -13.39
N ASP A 356 -11.89 -14.40 -14.04
CA ASP A 356 -12.70 -13.18 -14.03
C ASP A 356 -13.23 -12.85 -12.61
N TRP A 357 -13.69 -11.61 -12.44
CA TRP A 357 -14.14 -11.09 -11.14
C TRP A 357 -15.34 -11.83 -10.53
N ASP A 358 -16.33 -12.19 -11.33
CA ASP A 358 -17.53 -12.88 -10.83
C ASP A 358 -17.16 -14.28 -10.32
N SER A 359 -16.36 -15.01 -11.10
CA SER A 359 -15.80 -16.30 -10.69
C SER A 359 -14.90 -16.17 -9.46
N LEU A 360 -14.05 -15.15 -9.38
CA LEU A 360 -13.13 -14.92 -8.26
C LEU A 360 -13.90 -14.76 -6.94
N VAL A 361 -14.91 -13.89 -6.93
CA VAL A 361 -15.77 -13.65 -5.77
C VAL A 361 -16.49 -14.93 -5.39
N ASN A 362 -17.13 -15.61 -6.36
CA ASN A 362 -17.85 -16.83 -6.09
C ASN A 362 -16.96 -17.92 -5.47
N LEU A 363 -15.77 -18.15 -6.04
CA LEU A 363 -14.82 -19.14 -5.54
C LEU A 363 -14.25 -18.77 -4.16
N GLY A 364 -13.92 -17.50 -3.95
CA GLY A 364 -13.39 -16.99 -2.68
C GLY A 364 -14.39 -17.11 -1.54
N PHE A 365 -15.61 -16.61 -1.73
CA PHE A 365 -16.68 -16.69 -0.73
C PHE A 365 -17.13 -18.13 -0.49
N ARG A 366 -17.23 -18.97 -1.53
CA ARG A 366 -17.52 -20.40 -1.37
C ARG A 366 -16.46 -21.10 -0.51
N HIS A 367 -15.18 -20.84 -0.75
CA HIS A 367 -14.10 -21.40 0.06
C HIS A 367 -14.19 -20.95 1.52
N ALA A 368 -14.41 -19.66 1.76
CA ALA A 368 -14.56 -19.10 3.11
C ALA A 368 -15.77 -19.71 3.84
N ALA A 369 -16.94 -19.74 3.20
CA ALA A 369 -18.16 -20.33 3.75
C ALA A 369 -17.99 -21.82 4.05
N THR A 370 -17.35 -22.58 3.16
CA THR A 370 -17.07 -24.01 3.38
C THR A 370 -16.15 -24.24 4.58
N LYS A 371 -15.12 -23.40 4.75
CA LYS A 371 -14.20 -23.47 5.88
C LYS A 371 -14.92 -23.19 7.21
N VAL A 372 -15.75 -22.16 7.24
CA VAL A 372 -16.58 -21.81 8.41
C VAL A 372 -17.58 -22.94 8.71
N ALA A 373 -18.28 -23.44 7.70
CA ALA A 373 -19.22 -24.55 7.83
C ALA A 373 -18.54 -25.82 8.38
N THR A 374 -17.35 -26.16 7.87
CA THR A 374 -16.59 -27.33 8.35
C THR A 374 -16.19 -27.19 9.82
N ALA A 375 -15.80 -25.98 10.25
CA ALA A 375 -15.46 -25.71 11.64
C ALA A 375 -16.68 -25.88 12.57
N PHE A 376 -17.85 -25.37 12.18
CA PHE A 376 -19.09 -25.50 12.96
C PHE A 376 -19.64 -26.93 13.00
N LEU A 377 -19.59 -27.64 11.86
CA LEU A 377 -20.01 -29.03 11.79
C LEU A 377 -19.12 -29.93 12.66
N ASN A 378 -17.85 -29.57 12.87
CA ASN A 378 -16.92 -30.27 13.75
C ASN A 378 -16.87 -31.79 13.49
N GLY A 379 -16.78 -32.17 12.22
CA GLY A 379 -16.75 -33.57 11.77
C GLY A 379 -18.11 -34.24 11.57
N ARG A 380 -19.22 -33.56 11.87
CA ARG A 380 -20.59 -34.02 11.59
C ARG A 380 -21.00 -33.73 10.15
N THR A 381 -21.97 -34.48 9.63
CA THR A 381 -22.62 -34.10 8.35
C THR A 381 -23.68 -33.02 8.58
N LEU A 382 -24.09 -32.35 7.51
CA LEU A 382 -25.22 -31.42 7.56
C LEU A 382 -26.52 -32.13 8.01
N GLU A 383 -26.71 -33.39 7.61
CA GLU A 383 -27.88 -34.17 8.03
C GLU A 383 -27.88 -34.46 9.54
N ASP A 384 -26.72 -34.78 10.11
CA ASP A 384 -26.56 -34.98 11.55
C ASP A 384 -26.83 -33.68 12.31
N ALA A 385 -26.34 -32.55 11.80
CA ALA A 385 -26.58 -31.25 12.41
C ALA A 385 -28.07 -30.88 12.46
N LEU A 386 -28.79 -31.08 11.36
CA LEU A 386 -30.25 -30.87 11.34
C LEU A 386 -30.98 -31.82 12.28
N THR A 387 -30.48 -33.05 12.44
CA THR A 387 -31.09 -34.03 13.35
C THR A 387 -30.92 -33.62 14.82
N LEU A 388 -29.74 -33.14 15.19
CA LEU A 388 -29.49 -32.57 16.52
C LEU A 388 -30.39 -31.35 16.79
N ILE A 389 -30.63 -30.52 15.77
CA ILE A 389 -31.56 -29.38 15.90
C ILE A 389 -32.98 -29.88 16.20
N ASP A 390 -33.48 -30.88 15.47
CA ASP A 390 -34.79 -31.50 15.73
C ASP A 390 -34.87 -32.14 17.13
N GLU A 391 -33.75 -32.62 17.68
CA GLU A 391 -33.64 -33.19 19.04
C GLU A 391 -33.54 -32.13 20.14
N GLY A 392 -33.58 -30.84 19.80
CA GLY A 392 -33.51 -29.73 20.77
C GLY A 392 -32.10 -29.25 21.12
N HIS A 393 -31.09 -29.67 20.36
CA HIS A 393 -29.69 -29.29 20.56
C HIS A 393 -29.24 -28.09 19.70
N ALA A 394 -30.20 -27.27 19.23
CA ALA A 394 -29.91 -26.13 18.34
C ALA A 394 -28.88 -25.14 18.90
N SER A 395 -28.83 -24.93 20.22
CA SER A 395 -27.86 -24.03 20.85
C SER A 395 -26.40 -24.45 20.69
N GLU A 396 -26.11 -25.70 20.34
CA GLU A 396 -24.75 -26.16 20.02
C GLU A 396 -24.19 -25.52 18.74
N PHE A 397 -25.06 -24.99 17.89
CA PHE A 397 -24.70 -24.30 16.65
C PHE A 397 -24.67 -22.77 16.80
N ALA A 398 -24.81 -22.25 18.02
CA ALA A 398 -24.62 -20.82 18.28
C ALA A 398 -23.12 -20.49 18.40
N ASP A 399 -22.74 -19.26 18.05
CA ASP A 399 -21.40 -18.73 18.28
C ASP A 399 -21.17 -18.56 19.80
N PRO A 400 -20.16 -19.23 20.40
CA PRO A 400 -19.86 -19.13 21.82
C PRO A 400 -19.43 -17.71 22.27
N ASP A 401 -18.97 -16.88 21.35
CA ASP A 401 -18.56 -15.50 21.60
C ASP A 401 -19.73 -14.50 21.49
N CYS A 402 -20.84 -14.90 20.86
CA CYS A 402 -22.05 -14.10 20.76
C CYS A 402 -22.84 -14.15 22.08
N ARG A 403 -22.42 -13.31 23.04
CA ARG A 403 -23.03 -13.25 24.38
C ARG A 403 -24.01 -12.08 24.50
N PRO A 404 -25.24 -12.33 24.98
CA PRO A 404 -26.18 -11.25 25.26
C PRO A 404 -25.65 -10.33 26.39
N PRO A 405 -26.04 -9.03 26.41
CA PRO A 405 -25.66 -8.11 27.47
C PRO A 405 -25.95 -8.67 28.87
N ALA A 406 -25.14 -8.31 29.87
CA ALA A 406 -25.32 -8.81 31.24
C ALA A 406 -26.72 -8.49 31.81
N THR A 407 -27.32 -7.39 31.38
CA THR A 407 -28.66 -6.91 31.75
C THR A 407 -29.80 -7.58 30.98
N ALA A 408 -29.51 -8.43 29.99
CA ALA A 408 -30.53 -9.06 29.16
C ALA A 408 -31.38 -10.06 29.96
N GLY A 409 -32.70 -9.89 29.89
CA GLY A 409 -33.67 -10.82 30.47
C GLY A 409 -33.72 -12.17 29.72
N PRO A 410 -34.38 -13.20 30.29
CA PRO A 410 -34.39 -14.55 29.73
C PRO A 410 -34.89 -14.65 28.28
N ARG A 411 -35.87 -13.82 27.90
CA ARG A 411 -36.36 -13.75 26.51
C ARG A 411 -35.28 -13.24 25.56
N ALA A 412 -34.68 -12.09 25.87
CA ALA A 412 -33.62 -11.51 25.04
C ALA A 412 -32.46 -12.50 24.86
N ARG A 413 -32.04 -13.18 25.93
CA ARG A 413 -30.98 -14.21 25.82
C ARG A 413 -31.33 -15.34 24.85
N ARG A 414 -32.60 -15.77 24.81
CA ARG A 414 -33.07 -16.77 23.84
C ARG A 414 -33.05 -16.24 22.41
N GLU A 415 -33.52 -15.02 22.19
CA GLU A 415 -33.49 -14.39 20.84
C GLU A 415 -32.06 -14.24 20.31
N PHE A 416 -31.08 -13.93 21.18
CA PHE A 416 -29.66 -13.89 20.80
C PHE A 416 -29.14 -15.25 20.31
N VAL A 417 -29.49 -16.33 21.02
CA VAL A 417 -29.12 -17.70 20.61
C VAL A 417 -29.80 -18.06 19.28
N VAL A 418 -31.10 -17.80 19.13
CA VAL A 418 -31.85 -18.03 17.89
C VAL A 418 -31.20 -17.30 16.71
N ALA A 419 -30.88 -16.01 16.88
CA ALA A 419 -30.22 -15.22 15.84
C ALA A 419 -28.85 -15.79 15.46
N SER A 420 -28.05 -16.19 16.45
CA SER A 420 -26.72 -16.77 16.21
C SER A 420 -26.78 -18.14 15.53
N VAL A 421 -27.71 -19.01 15.94
CA VAL A 421 -27.96 -20.30 15.29
C VAL A 421 -28.39 -20.10 13.84
N ARG A 422 -29.30 -19.15 13.59
CA ARG A 422 -29.76 -18.81 12.24
C ARG A 422 -28.63 -18.36 11.33
N GLU A 423 -27.73 -17.52 11.83
CA GLU A 423 -26.58 -17.01 11.07
C GLU A 423 -25.61 -18.14 10.68
N ASN A 424 -25.28 -19.01 11.64
CA ASN A 424 -24.40 -20.15 11.38
C ASN A 424 -25.06 -21.18 10.46
N LEU A 425 -26.35 -21.46 10.64
CA LEU A 425 -27.13 -22.29 9.71
C LEU A 425 -27.13 -21.69 8.31
N SER A 426 -27.37 -20.38 8.18
CA SER A 426 -27.34 -19.70 6.89
C SER A 426 -26.00 -19.89 6.19
N THR A 427 -24.88 -19.82 6.92
CA THR A 427 -23.53 -20.03 6.36
C THR A 427 -23.33 -21.48 5.90
N MET A 428 -23.72 -22.47 6.71
CA MET A 428 -23.62 -23.88 6.36
C MET A 428 -24.47 -24.24 5.13
N ILE A 429 -25.70 -23.74 5.10
CA ILE A 429 -26.63 -23.98 3.99
C ILE A 429 -26.17 -23.28 2.71
N ALA A 430 -25.67 -22.04 2.82
CA ALA A 430 -25.10 -21.33 1.68
C ALA A 430 -23.90 -22.10 1.07
N ALA A 431 -23.00 -22.61 1.91
CA ALA A 431 -21.88 -23.43 1.45
C ALA A 431 -22.35 -24.69 0.72
N ALA A 432 -23.34 -25.40 1.28
CA ALA A 432 -23.86 -26.63 0.70
C ALA A 432 -24.62 -26.41 -0.62
N LEU A 433 -25.45 -25.36 -0.70
CA LEU A 433 -26.15 -24.98 -1.93
C LEU A 433 -25.17 -24.55 -3.02
N ALA A 434 -24.13 -23.81 -2.66
CA ALA A 434 -23.07 -23.44 -3.59
C ALA A 434 -22.23 -24.64 -4.04
N GLU A 435 -22.09 -25.67 -3.19
CA GLU A 435 -21.45 -26.92 -3.55
C GLU A 435 -22.27 -27.75 -4.54
N ALA A 436 -23.59 -27.80 -4.34
CA ALA A 436 -24.54 -28.40 -5.27
C ALA A 436 -24.71 -27.62 -6.58
N GLY A 437 -24.16 -26.40 -6.67
CA GLY A 437 -24.21 -25.57 -7.88
C GLY A 437 -25.55 -24.87 -8.10
N VAL A 438 -26.38 -24.75 -7.06
CA VAL A 438 -27.67 -24.03 -7.08
C VAL A 438 -27.61 -22.67 -6.37
N ALA A 439 -26.42 -22.25 -5.96
CA ALA A 439 -26.17 -20.92 -5.42
C ALA A 439 -24.77 -20.43 -5.81
N HIS A 440 -24.61 -19.11 -5.92
CA HIS A 440 -23.33 -18.47 -6.20
C HIS A 440 -23.28 -17.09 -5.55
N TRP A 441 -22.08 -16.63 -5.18
CA TRP A 441 -21.89 -15.25 -4.74
C TRP A 441 -21.64 -14.34 -5.93
N LYS A 442 -22.39 -13.24 -5.98
CA LYS A 442 -22.26 -12.19 -6.98
C LYS A 442 -21.46 -11.04 -6.41
N LEU A 443 -20.54 -10.50 -7.23
CA LEU A 443 -19.76 -9.32 -6.89
C LEU A 443 -20.65 -8.10 -6.65
N SER A 444 -20.33 -7.38 -5.58
CA SER A 444 -20.79 -6.01 -5.32
C SER A 444 -19.56 -5.17 -4.99
N TRP A 445 -19.42 -4.00 -5.63
CA TRP A 445 -18.33 -3.04 -5.31
C TRP A 445 -18.71 -2.12 -4.16
N SER A 446 -19.99 -2.00 -3.84
CA SER A 446 -20.50 -1.10 -2.82
C SER A 446 -20.79 -1.80 -1.49
N GLY A 447 -20.98 -3.13 -1.49
CA GLY A 447 -21.33 -3.90 -0.31
C GLY A 447 -20.67 -5.28 -0.25
N PRO A 448 -21.07 -6.15 0.69
CA PRO A 448 -20.66 -7.55 0.69
C PRO A 448 -21.15 -8.25 -0.59
N ALA A 449 -20.51 -9.36 -0.95
CA ALA A 449 -20.98 -10.19 -2.07
C ALA A 449 -22.35 -10.80 -1.74
N ASP A 450 -23.29 -10.69 -2.67
CA ASP A 450 -24.65 -11.20 -2.49
C ASP A 450 -24.72 -12.68 -2.84
N LEU A 451 -25.25 -13.50 -1.95
CA LEU A 451 -25.57 -14.89 -2.27
C LEU A 451 -26.84 -14.92 -3.13
N VAL A 452 -26.69 -15.33 -4.38
CA VAL A 452 -27.79 -15.61 -5.30
C VAL A 452 -28.08 -17.11 -5.25
N VAL A 453 -29.32 -17.47 -4.91
CA VAL A 453 -29.80 -18.85 -4.90
C VAL A 453 -30.78 -19.04 -6.04
N ASP A 454 -30.56 -20.06 -6.86
CA ASP A 454 -31.36 -20.31 -8.05
C ASP A 454 -32.80 -20.69 -7.68
N GLU A 455 -33.76 -20.15 -8.42
CA GLU A 455 -35.18 -20.49 -8.27
C GLU A 455 -35.44 -21.96 -8.63
N PRO A 456 -36.33 -22.67 -7.89
CA PRO A 456 -37.26 -22.16 -6.88
C PRO A 456 -36.69 -22.07 -5.45
N HIS A 457 -35.44 -22.47 -5.21
CA HIS A 457 -34.89 -22.67 -3.86
C HIS A 457 -34.74 -21.35 -3.08
N GLY A 458 -34.46 -20.24 -3.76
CA GLY A 458 -34.23 -18.94 -3.11
C GLY A 458 -35.43 -18.39 -2.34
N ARG A 459 -36.66 -18.55 -2.86
CA ARG A 459 -37.88 -17.96 -2.25
C ARG A 459 -38.21 -18.53 -0.88
N GLU A 460 -37.98 -19.82 -0.69
CA GLU A 460 -38.38 -20.54 0.52
C GLU A 460 -37.24 -20.59 1.56
N LEU A 461 -36.01 -20.28 1.15
CA LEU A 461 -34.82 -20.46 1.98
C LEU A 461 -34.86 -19.66 3.29
N SER A 462 -35.23 -18.37 3.25
CA SER A 462 -35.26 -17.56 4.47
C SER A 462 -36.26 -18.10 5.48
N ALA A 463 -37.48 -18.42 5.05
CA ALA A 463 -38.51 -18.95 5.92
C ALA A 463 -38.13 -20.33 6.49
N ALA A 464 -37.47 -21.17 5.69
CA ALA A 464 -36.96 -22.46 6.13
C ALA A 464 -35.83 -22.34 7.16
N LEU A 465 -34.92 -21.37 7.01
CA LEU A 465 -33.89 -21.06 7.99
C LEU A 465 -34.49 -20.51 9.29
N ASP A 466 -35.49 -19.64 9.20
CA ASP A 466 -36.17 -19.07 10.37
C ASP A 466 -36.88 -20.18 11.18
N ALA A 467 -37.54 -21.13 10.50
CA ALA A 467 -38.17 -22.28 11.14
C ALA A 467 -37.16 -23.22 11.81
N ALA A 468 -36.02 -23.48 11.15
CA ALA A 468 -34.97 -24.34 11.69
C ALA A 468 -34.23 -23.72 12.89
N ALA A 469 -34.14 -22.40 12.96
CA ALA A 469 -33.44 -21.70 14.04
C ALA A 469 -34.36 -21.28 15.22
N ALA A 470 -35.68 -21.45 15.08
CA ALA A 470 -36.66 -21.04 16.06
C ALA A 470 -36.43 -21.69 17.44
N ALA A 471 -37.04 -21.11 18.49
CA ALA A 471 -36.96 -21.67 19.84
C ALA A 471 -37.59 -23.07 19.96
N ASP A 472 -38.54 -23.39 19.09
CA ASP A 472 -39.09 -24.72 18.83
C ASP A 472 -38.74 -25.06 17.36
N PRO A 473 -37.59 -25.71 17.11
CA PRO A 473 -37.07 -25.89 15.76
C PRO A 473 -37.94 -26.81 14.88
N ASP A 474 -38.17 -26.40 13.63
CA ASP A 474 -38.71 -27.27 12.57
C ASP A 474 -37.78 -27.26 11.36
N THR A 475 -36.98 -28.32 11.20
CA THR A 475 -36.08 -28.45 10.04
C THR A 475 -36.74 -29.05 8.80
N ALA A 476 -37.99 -29.50 8.86
CA ALA A 476 -38.64 -30.20 7.75
C ALA A 476 -38.71 -29.36 6.46
N PRO A 477 -39.03 -28.04 6.48
CA PRO A 477 -38.97 -27.20 5.30
C PRO A 477 -37.56 -27.13 4.70
N LEU A 478 -36.55 -26.95 5.54
CA LEU A 478 -35.16 -26.84 5.12
C LEU A 478 -34.64 -28.15 4.51
N ARG A 479 -34.98 -29.30 5.11
CA ARG A 479 -34.63 -30.62 4.56
C ARG A 479 -35.25 -30.87 3.19
N ARG A 480 -36.50 -30.48 2.97
CA ARG A 480 -37.16 -30.60 1.65
C ARG A 480 -36.45 -29.76 0.59
N LEU A 481 -36.10 -28.52 0.92
CA LEU A 481 -35.36 -27.63 0.03
C LEU A 481 -34.00 -28.23 -0.33
N LEU A 482 -33.25 -28.71 0.66
CA LEU A 482 -31.94 -29.33 0.44
C LEU A 482 -32.01 -30.62 -0.37
N ALA A 483 -33.05 -31.44 -0.17
CA ALA A 483 -33.26 -32.65 -0.98
C ALA A 483 -33.59 -32.30 -2.44
N ALA A 484 -34.43 -31.27 -2.66
CA ALA A 484 -34.74 -30.78 -4.01
C ALA A 484 -33.51 -30.21 -4.73
N ALA A 485 -32.62 -29.54 -3.98
CA ALA A 485 -31.33 -29.04 -4.46
C ALA A 485 -30.27 -30.14 -4.66
N GLY A 486 -30.56 -31.40 -4.31
CA GLY A 486 -29.59 -32.51 -4.39
C GLY A 486 -28.49 -32.49 -3.33
N VAL A 487 -28.64 -31.68 -2.28
CA VAL A 487 -27.69 -31.59 -1.15
C VAL A 487 -27.89 -32.75 -0.17
N LEU A 488 -29.14 -33.13 0.11
CA LEU A 488 -29.49 -34.24 0.99
C LEU A 488 -30.15 -35.39 0.22
N PRO A 489 -30.04 -36.64 0.69
CA PRO A 489 -30.79 -37.75 0.11
C PRO A 489 -32.30 -37.54 0.29
N VAL A 490 -33.08 -37.93 -0.73
CA VAL A 490 -34.55 -37.94 -0.63
C VAL A 490 -34.94 -39.05 0.33
N ARG A 491 -35.47 -38.69 1.51
CA ARG A 491 -36.04 -39.67 2.45
C ARG A 491 -37.30 -40.26 1.81
N SER A 492 -37.26 -41.57 1.55
CA SER A 492 -38.34 -42.38 0.98
C SER A 492 -39.53 -42.53 1.92
#